data_AF-A0A3C0ZVA2-F1
#
_entry.id   AF-A0A3C0ZVA2-F1
#
_cell.length_a   1.000
_cell.length_b   1.000
_cell.length_c   1.000
_cell.angle_alpha   90.00
_cell.angle_beta   90.00
_cell.angle_gamma   90.00
#
_symmetry.space_group_name_H-M   'P 1'
#
loop_
_entity.id
_entity.type
_entity.pdbx_description
1 polymer ?
#
loop_
_entity_poly.entity_id
_entity_poly.type
_entity_poly.pdbx_seq_one_letter_code
_entity_poly.pdbx_strand_id
1 'polypeptide(L)'
;MKNKHKWKTGFDAGKVCGMFANRHRESGQRWKVGLREIFLFRWTALALCAAVLSAAAFPVSVFAEENESQTVRVGYYEKEGFEETASEGSARRGYAYEYYLRLAQYTGWKYEYVYGSFSDLYEDLAEGEVDLMAGLTWTQDRAETIRYPVSPMGNEPCSLLRHDTDTEITSDPATLEDRRIGVLNGAAVSLLRDFLNSHSVYAEVVTYEDYDALRKDFKDHEIDVLAVEGNGAYGQKHAQIIAVFGTSDYFLCVSPDRTDLLEQLNAAQAQLLADEPAYLNILSAKYAPESIENRAFAPEEEEWIEDHDSLKAGCLLHCLPYSDADKTGQMTGLVTDILPEIMENLGIEEMKTEWQGFENYEEMIAALAEGSIDIAFPVSGDLYYAEENGFYQSDPVITTAIELVYRGEYKRDKKARFAVNENNRMQDDSIRILFPEAELVAFSSIEECLEAVVSGEADFTILNGLRADDILRNRKYRELGCIQTGRQEEICLGVAAGNGSLLRLLNRGIRALDEDYALSRSYRYREGLYAYTTADLLADNLGLFWAVILGIFAIIIFFHVRDKYRLRKRLLMLEAAAGSGSGPERTEAIENQREESQREEN
;
A
#
# COMPACT_ATOMS: atom_id res chain seq x y z
N MET A 1 21.16 43.19 -36.82
CA MET A 1 21.50 43.97 -38.04
C MET A 1 20.25 44.74 -38.47
N LYS A 2 20.11 45.98 -37.97
CA LYS A 2 20.17 47.29 -38.67
C LYS A 2 18.84 47.69 -39.33
N ASN A 3 18.00 48.51 -38.66
CA ASN A 3 18.08 49.97 -38.40
C ASN A 3 17.38 50.79 -39.49
N LYS A 4 16.22 51.39 -39.17
CA LYS A 4 16.04 52.79 -38.69
C LYS A 4 16.47 53.83 -39.71
N HIS A 5 15.56 54.75 -40.06
CA HIS A 5 15.87 56.16 -40.27
C HIS A 5 14.80 57.08 -39.63
N LYS A 6 15.30 57.95 -38.73
CA LYS A 6 14.70 59.20 -38.22
C LYS A 6 14.62 60.22 -39.39
N TRP A 7 13.83 61.30 -39.37
CA TRP A 7 14.02 62.52 -38.55
C TRP A 7 12.90 63.55 -38.79
N LYS A 8 12.59 64.33 -37.72
CA LYS A 8 12.20 65.78 -37.65
C LYS A 8 11.10 66.31 -38.58
N THR A 9 10.16 67.16 -38.17
CA THR A 9 10.13 68.33 -37.26
C THR A 9 8.65 68.73 -37.20
N GLY A 10 8.03 68.96 -36.05
CA GLY A 10 7.93 70.30 -35.46
C GLY A 10 7.05 71.24 -36.29
N PHE A 11 5.79 71.44 -35.89
CA PHE A 11 5.13 72.71 -36.19
C PHE A 11 4.22 73.15 -35.04
N ASP A 12 4.41 74.43 -34.77
CA ASP A 12 4.12 75.17 -33.57
C ASP A 12 2.74 75.83 -33.67
N ALA A 13 2.15 76.04 -32.51
CA ALA A 13 0.97 76.85 -32.35
C ALA A 13 1.36 78.34 -32.41
N GLY A 14 0.52 79.14 -33.06
CA GLY A 14 0.38 80.55 -32.69
C GLY A 14 1.04 81.57 -33.61
N LYS A 15 0.25 82.09 -34.55
CA LYS A 15 0.07 83.54 -34.76
C LYS A 15 -1.42 83.74 -35.05
N VAL A 16 -2.22 84.24 -34.11
CA VAL A 16 -2.37 85.66 -33.70
C VAL A 16 -2.65 86.56 -34.90
N CYS A 17 -3.79 87.24 -34.80
CA CYS A 17 -4.38 88.26 -35.69
C CYS A 17 -5.02 87.76 -36.99
N GLY A 18 -6.34 87.60 -36.93
CA GLY A 18 -7.16 87.33 -38.12
C GLY A 18 -8.64 87.15 -37.80
N MET A 19 -9.18 88.06 -36.98
CA MET A 19 -10.58 88.48 -36.93
C MET A 19 -11.64 87.43 -37.31
N PHE A 20 -12.27 86.90 -36.27
CA PHE A 20 -13.73 86.74 -36.13
C PHE A 20 -14.56 87.40 -37.26
N ALA A 21 -14.75 86.70 -38.38
CA ALA A 21 -15.82 86.97 -39.35
C ALA A 21 -15.81 85.93 -40.49
N ASN A 22 -16.05 84.64 -40.19
CA ASN A 22 -16.59 83.72 -41.23
C ASN A 22 -17.22 82.42 -40.68
N ARG A 23 -17.82 82.49 -39.49
CA ARG A 23 -18.46 81.33 -38.85
C ARG A 23 -19.96 81.23 -39.18
N HIS A 24 -20.35 81.29 -40.45
CA HIS A 24 -21.72 81.00 -40.87
C HIS A 24 -21.79 80.59 -42.36
N ARG A 25 -21.12 79.50 -42.78
CA ARG A 25 -21.49 78.83 -44.05
C ARG A 25 -21.01 77.40 -44.34
N GLU A 26 -20.61 76.59 -43.35
CA GLU A 26 -20.15 75.19 -43.63
C GLU A 26 -20.66 74.10 -42.65
N SER A 27 -21.72 74.36 -41.88
CA SER A 27 -22.28 73.35 -40.95
C SER A 27 -23.42 72.49 -41.52
N GLY A 28 -23.79 72.66 -42.79
CA GLY A 28 -24.94 71.97 -43.41
C GLY A 28 -24.64 70.63 -44.09
N GLN A 29 -23.38 70.29 -44.38
CA GLN A 29 -23.04 69.15 -45.25
C GLN A 29 -22.33 67.97 -44.54
N ARG A 30 -21.89 68.13 -43.28
CA ARG A 30 -21.21 67.06 -42.51
C ARG A 30 -22.14 66.09 -41.77
N TRP A 31 -23.44 66.38 -41.69
CA TRP A 31 -24.40 65.54 -40.96
C TRP A 31 -25.00 64.38 -41.78
N LYS A 32 -24.88 64.39 -43.12
CA LYS A 32 -25.45 63.32 -43.98
C LYS A 32 -24.52 62.12 -44.22
N VAL A 33 -23.23 62.23 -43.96
CA VAL A 33 -22.26 61.15 -44.20
C VAL A 33 -22.11 60.24 -42.97
N GLY A 34 -22.05 60.81 -41.75
CA GLY A 34 -21.95 60.02 -40.52
C GLY A 34 -23.17 59.15 -40.20
N LEU A 35 -24.38 59.58 -40.60
CA LEU A 35 -25.61 58.79 -40.43
C LEU A 35 -25.67 57.57 -41.36
N ARG A 36 -25.04 57.62 -42.54
CA ARG A 36 -24.97 56.50 -43.49
C ARG A 36 -24.00 55.42 -43.03
N GLU A 37 -22.83 55.79 -42.50
CA GLU A 37 -21.84 54.82 -42.03
C GLU A 37 -22.26 54.12 -40.74
N ILE A 38 -22.93 54.83 -39.81
CA ILE A 38 -23.50 54.21 -38.61
C ILE A 38 -24.65 53.26 -38.98
N PHE A 39 -25.45 53.59 -40.00
CA PHE A 39 -26.48 52.68 -40.51
C PHE A 39 -25.84 51.45 -41.17
N LEU A 40 -24.86 51.61 -42.06
CA LEU A 40 -24.18 50.48 -42.70
C LEU A 40 -23.53 49.55 -41.67
N PHE A 41 -22.85 50.09 -40.66
CA PHE A 41 -22.20 49.29 -39.63
C PHE A 41 -23.19 48.49 -38.76
N ARG A 42 -24.35 49.09 -38.45
CA ARG A 42 -25.43 48.39 -37.71
C ARG A 42 -26.08 47.30 -38.54
N TRP A 43 -26.26 47.50 -39.84
CA TRP A 43 -26.82 46.50 -40.75
C TRP A 43 -25.82 45.37 -41.06
N THR A 44 -24.52 45.65 -41.14
CA THR A 44 -23.50 44.59 -41.26
C THR A 44 -23.38 43.79 -39.98
N ALA A 45 -23.47 44.43 -38.80
CA ALA A 45 -23.47 43.71 -37.52
C ALA A 45 -24.74 42.86 -37.34
N LEU A 46 -25.91 43.38 -37.71
CA LEU A 46 -27.17 42.61 -37.73
C LEU A 46 -27.14 41.46 -38.73
N ALA A 47 -26.55 41.66 -39.92
CA ALA A 47 -26.39 40.59 -40.91
C ALA A 47 -25.40 39.52 -40.43
N LEU A 48 -24.32 39.91 -39.75
CA LEU A 48 -23.38 38.95 -39.15
C LEU A 48 -24.03 38.18 -37.98
N CYS A 49 -24.78 38.86 -37.11
CA CYS A 49 -25.53 38.20 -36.05
C CYS A 49 -26.62 37.28 -36.60
N ALA A 50 -27.31 37.68 -37.67
CA ALA A 50 -28.30 36.84 -38.35
C ALA A 50 -27.66 35.64 -39.05
N ALA A 51 -26.45 35.80 -39.61
CA ALA A 51 -25.70 34.69 -40.22
C ALA A 51 -25.19 33.70 -39.16
N VAL A 52 -24.74 34.18 -38.00
CA VAL A 52 -24.34 33.33 -36.87
C VAL A 52 -25.57 32.62 -36.25
N LEU A 53 -26.71 33.32 -36.15
CA LEU A 53 -27.97 32.72 -35.70
C LEU A 53 -28.54 31.73 -36.72
N SER A 54 -28.35 31.95 -38.03
CA SER A 54 -28.74 30.97 -39.05
C SER A 54 -27.82 29.76 -39.08
N ALA A 55 -26.52 29.94 -38.79
CA ALA A 55 -25.58 28.83 -38.65
C ALA A 55 -25.87 27.98 -37.40
N ALA A 56 -26.43 28.59 -36.34
CA ALA A 56 -26.91 27.88 -35.15
C ALA A 56 -28.29 27.21 -35.33
N ALA A 57 -29.04 27.56 -36.39
CA ALA A 57 -30.38 27.03 -36.68
C ALA A 57 -30.37 25.85 -37.66
N PHE A 58 -29.23 25.52 -38.26
CA PHE A 58 -29.04 24.22 -38.89
C PHE A 58 -28.55 23.26 -37.79
N PRO A 59 -29.37 22.29 -37.35
CA PRO A 59 -28.83 21.19 -36.60
C PRO A 59 -27.81 20.52 -37.52
N VAL A 60 -26.53 20.73 -37.27
CA VAL A 60 -25.53 19.77 -37.70
C VAL A 60 -25.95 18.51 -36.96
N SER A 61 -26.58 17.59 -37.67
CA SER A 61 -26.63 16.20 -37.22
C SER A 61 -25.19 15.74 -37.19
N VAL A 62 -24.52 16.04 -36.06
CA VAL A 62 -23.45 15.21 -35.57
C VAL A 62 -24.15 13.89 -35.35
N PHE A 63 -23.96 12.97 -36.30
CA PHE A 63 -24.09 11.57 -35.99
C PHE A 63 -23.00 11.32 -34.96
N ALA A 64 -23.33 11.57 -33.69
CA ALA A 64 -22.77 10.75 -32.64
C ALA A 64 -23.27 9.36 -33.04
N GLU A 65 -22.36 8.54 -33.55
CA GLU A 65 -22.57 7.11 -33.60
C GLU A 65 -22.89 6.76 -32.15
N GLU A 66 -24.20 6.57 -31.89
CA GLU A 66 -24.69 6.00 -30.66
C GLU A 66 -24.00 4.64 -30.66
N ASN A 67 -22.87 4.56 -29.97
CA ASN A 67 -22.14 3.33 -29.79
C ASN A 67 -23.05 2.51 -28.88
N GLU A 68 -24.09 1.91 -29.48
CA GLU A 68 -24.98 0.97 -28.83
C GLU A 68 -24.08 -0.13 -28.33
N SER A 69 -23.72 -0.02 -27.05
CA SER A 69 -22.81 -0.92 -26.39
C SER A 69 -23.30 -2.35 -26.63
N GLN A 70 -22.53 -3.07 -27.44
CA GLN A 70 -22.84 -4.42 -27.91
C GLN A 70 -22.97 -5.32 -26.69
N THR A 71 -24.11 -6.00 -26.55
CA THR A 71 -24.32 -6.97 -25.47
C THR A 71 -23.68 -8.30 -25.89
N VAL A 72 -22.88 -8.88 -25.00
CA VAL A 72 -22.12 -10.11 -25.23
C VAL A 72 -22.46 -11.10 -24.12
N ARG A 73 -22.97 -12.27 -24.49
CA ARG A 73 -23.34 -13.34 -23.55
C ARG A 73 -22.09 -14.11 -23.13
N VAL A 74 -21.80 -14.16 -21.84
CA VAL A 74 -20.61 -14.82 -21.28
C VAL A 74 -21.05 -15.99 -20.41
N GLY A 75 -20.56 -17.18 -20.71
CA GLY A 75 -20.74 -18.35 -19.86
C GLY A 75 -19.94 -18.16 -18.57
N TYR A 76 -20.61 -18.32 -17.43
CA TYR A 76 -20.06 -18.07 -16.10
C TYR A 76 -20.29 -19.29 -15.20
N TYR A 77 -19.24 -20.05 -14.90
CA TYR A 77 -19.30 -21.23 -14.03
C TYR A 77 -18.60 -20.95 -12.71
N GLU A 78 -19.10 -21.53 -11.61
CA GLU A 78 -18.48 -21.29 -10.30
C GLU A 78 -17.10 -22.00 -10.22
N LYS A 79 -16.02 -21.21 -10.06
CA LYS A 79 -14.65 -21.68 -9.76
C LYS A 79 -13.98 -20.66 -8.82
N GLU A 80 -13.57 -21.12 -7.64
CA GLU A 80 -12.88 -20.29 -6.63
C GLU A 80 -11.66 -19.57 -7.21
N GLY A 81 -11.49 -18.27 -6.89
CA GLY A 81 -10.45 -17.40 -7.43
C GLY A 81 -10.62 -17.00 -8.91
N PHE A 82 -11.43 -17.72 -9.69
CA PHE A 82 -11.56 -17.50 -11.13
C PHE A 82 -12.88 -16.82 -11.52
N GLU A 83 -14.00 -17.43 -11.13
CA GLU A 83 -15.37 -16.98 -11.35
C GLU A 83 -16.20 -17.32 -10.10
N GLU A 84 -16.26 -16.39 -9.16
CA GLU A 84 -16.96 -16.59 -7.88
C GLU A 84 -18.30 -15.89 -7.83
N THR A 85 -19.22 -16.47 -7.05
CA THR A 85 -20.56 -15.97 -6.78
C THR A 85 -21.42 -15.92 -8.05
N ALA A 86 -21.56 -17.08 -8.70
CA ALA A 86 -22.45 -17.36 -9.82
C ALA A 86 -23.95 -17.37 -9.44
N SER A 87 -24.39 -16.42 -8.61
CA SER A 87 -25.78 -16.26 -8.20
C SER A 87 -26.28 -14.84 -8.48
N GLU A 88 -27.54 -14.75 -8.90
CA GLU A 88 -28.17 -13.48 -9.25
C GLU A 88 -28.25 -12.54 -8.03
N GLY A 89 -27.69 -11.34 -8.15
CA GLY A 89 -27.67 -10.32 -7.09
C GLY A 89 -26.44 -10.31 -6.19
N SER A 90 -25.53 -11.27 -6.32
CA SER A 90 -24.26 -11.31 -5.59
C SER A 90 -23.16 -10.49 -6.29
N ALA A 91 -22.21 -9.98 -5.51
CA ALA A 91 -21.07 -9.23 -6.05
C ALA A 91 -20.04 -10.19 -6.67
N ARG A 92 -20.07 -10.32 -7.99
CA ARG A 92 -19.12 -11.12 -8.79
C ARG A 92 -17.68 -10.69 -8.52
N ARG A 93 -16.78 -11.67 -8.46
CA ARG A 93 -15.34 -11.49 -8.28
C ARG A 93 -14.59 -12.66 -8.93
N GLY A 94 -13.27 -12.51 -9.04
CA GLY A 94 -12.39 -13.54 -9.61
C GLY A 94 -11.65 -13.04 -10.85
N TYR A 95 -10.62 -13.79 -11.21
CA TYR A 95 -9.73 -13.50 -12.34
C TYR A 95 -10.50 -13.21 -13.63
N ALA A 96 -11.35 -14.14 -14.08
CA ALA A 96 -12.00 -14.01 -15.38
C ALA A 96 -12.99 -12.85 -15.38
N TYR A 97 -13.72 -12.65 -14.28
CA TYR A 97 -14.65 -11.52 -14.14
C TYR A 97 -13.96 -10.16 -14.27
N GLU A 98 -12.86 -9.92 -13.56
CA GLU A 98 -12.12 -8.66 -13.66
C GLU A 98 -11.45 -8.50 -15.03
N TYR A 99 -10.99 -9.60 -15.62
CA TYR A 99 -10.47 -9.62 -16.99
C TYR A 99 -11.53 -9.18 -18.02
N TYR A 100 -12.76 -9.68 -17.90
CA TYR A 100 -13.88 -9.23 -18.74
C TYR A 100 -14.09 -7.71 -18.60
N LEU A 101 -14.21 -7.21 -17.37
CA LEU A 101 -14.42 -5.78 -17.14
C LEU A 101 -13.27 -4.91 -17.65
N ARG A 102 -12.04 -5.42 -17.65
CA ARG A 102 -10.91 -4.73 -18.25
C ARG A 102 -11.04 -4.69 -19.77
N LEU A 103 -11.37 -5.80 -20.42
CA LEU A 103 -11.59 -5.84 -21.88
C LEU A 103 -12.75 -4.94 -22.32
N ALA A 104 -13.83 -4.85 -21.53
CA ALA A 104 -14.96 -3.96 -21.82
C ALA A 104 -14.56 -2.48 -21.90
N GLN A 105 -13.47 -2.05 -21.27
CA GLN A 105 -12.98 -0.67 -21.38
C GLN A 105 -12.37 -0.37 -22.77
N TYR A 106 -11.88 -1.41 -23.46
CA TYR A 106 -11.31 -1.30 -24.81
C TYR A 106 -12.37 -1.60 -25.89
N THR A 107 -13.30 -2.51 -25.63
CA THR A 107 -14.32 -2.93 -26.61
C THR A 107 -15.63 -2.15 -26.50
N GLY A 108 -15.96 -1.60 -25.33
CA GLY A 108 -17.28 -1.03 -25.03
C GLY A 108 -18.39 -2.06 -24.83
N TRP A 109 -18.05 -3.35 -24.65
CA TRP A 109 -19.02 -4.41 -24.44
C TRP A 109 -19.80 -4.29 -23.14
N LYS A 110 -21.06 -4.72 -23.17
CA LYS A 110 -21.88 -5.02 -21.99
C LYS A 110 -22.01 -6.53 -21.88
N TYR A 111 -21.68 -7.09 -20.72
CA TYR A 111 -21.79 -8.52 -20.52
C TYR A 111 -23.15 -8.92 -19.94
N GLU A 112 -23.73 -9.95 -20.54
CA GLU A 112 -24.85 -10.72 -19.99
C GLU A 112 -24.30 -12.07 -19.55
N TYR A 113 -24.41 -12.41 -18.26
CA TYR A 113 -23.83 -13.64 -17.73
C TYR A 113 -24.84 -14.78 -17.77
N VAL A 114 -24.47 -15.89 -18.41
CA VAL A 114 -25.23 -17.13 -18.47
C VAL A 114 -24.59 -18.11 -17.50
N TYR A 115 -25.35 -18.55 -16.49
CA TYR A 115 -24.84 -19.43 -15.44
C TYR A 115 -25.15 -20.90 -15.73
N GLY A 116 -24.19 -21.78 -15.52
CA GLY A 116 -24.34 -23.21 -15.76
C GLY A 116 -23.14 -24.01 -15.26
N SER A 117 -23.17 -25.34 -15.45
CA SER A 117 -21.96 -26.14 -15.26
C SER A 117 -20.96 -25.86 -16.38
N PHE A 118 -19.68 -26.17 -16.16
CA PHE A 118 -18.66 -26.03 -17.19
C PHE A 118 -19.01 -26.79 -18.48
N SER A 119 -19.58 -28.00 -18.35
CA SER A 119 -19.97 -28.82 -19.51
C SER A 119 -21.12 -28.20 -20.29
N ASP A 120 -22.18 -27.75 -19.59
CA ASP A 120 -23.35 -27.15 -20.24
C ASP A 120 -22.97 -25.87 -20.98
N LEU A 121 -22.16 -25.00 -20.34
CA LEU A 121 -21.71 -23.74 -20.95
C LEU A 121 -20.76 -23.94 -22.12
N TYR A 122 -19.97 -25.02 -22.11
CA TYR A 122 -19.15 -25.39 -23.26
C TYR A 122 -20.00 -25.82 -24.45
N GLU A 123 -21.06 -26.62 -24.22
CA GLU A 123 -22.03 -26.97 -25.25
C GLU A 123 -22.74 -25.71 -25.78
N ASP A 124 -23.21 -24.83 -24.90
CA ASP A 124 -23.83 -23.55 -25.26
C ASP A 124 -22.90 -22.63 -26.09
N LEU A 125 -21.60 -22.62 -25.78
CA LEU A 125 -20.60 -21.89 -26.57
C LEU A 125 -20.46 -22.47 -27.98
N ALA A 126 -20.40 -23.79 -28.09
CA ALA A 126 -20.25 -24.49 -29.36
C ALA A 126 -21.50 -24.35 -30.25
N GLU A 127 -22.68 -24.27 -29.64
CA GLU A 127 -23.97 -24.04 -30.31
C GLU A 127 -24.25 -22.55 -30.59
N GLY A 128 -23.53 -21.63 -29.93
CA GLY A 128 -23.69 -20.19 -30.08
C GLY A 128 -24.78 -19.56 -29.23
N GLU A 129 -25.27 -20.27 -28.22
CA GLU A 129 -26.15 -19.75 -27.16
C GLU A 129 -25.39 -18.86 -26.16
N VAL A 130 -24.08 -19.06 -26.04
CA VAL A 130 -23.13 -18.18 -25.36
C VAL A 130 -22.10 -17.66 -26.36
N ASP A 131 -21.72 -16.39 -26.24
CA ASP A 131 -20.77 -15.76 -27.16
C ASP A 131 -19.31 -15.97 -26.74
N LEU A 132 -19.02 -15.94 -25.43
CA LEU A 132 -17.69 -16.05 -24.85
C LEU A 132 -17.65 -17.02 -23.65
N MET A 133 -16.54 -17.73 -23.46
CA MET A 133 -16.27 -18.53 -22.27
C MET A 133 -14.78 -18.52 -21.92
N ALA A 134 -14.43 -18.31 -20.64
CA ALA A 134 -13.06 -18.31 -20.16
C ALA A 134 -12.57 -19.68 -19.71
N GLY A 135 -11.24 -19.80 -19.54
CA GLY A 135 -10.62 -20.93 -18.88
C GLY A 135 -10.46 -22.18 -19.75
N LEU A 136 -10.54 -22.04 -21.07
CA LEU A 136 -10.38 -23.17 -21.99
C LEU A 136 -8.94 -23.33 -22.43
N THR A 137 -8.40 -24.54 -22.26
CA THR A 137 -7.11 -24.95 -22.80
C THR A 137 -7.25 -25.38 -24.27
N TRP A 138 -6.21 -25.06 -25.06
CA TRP A 138 -6.19 -25.40 -26.48
C TRP A 138 -6.07 -26.93 -26.68
N THR A 139 -6.94 -27.48 -27.53
CA THR A 139 -6.80 -28.83 -28.08
C THR A 139 -7.20 -28.81 -29.55
N GLN A 140 -6.69 -29.78 -30.31
CA GLN A 140 -7.03 -29.90 -31.72
C GLN A 140 -8.54 -30.09 -31.91
N ASP A 141 -9.19 -30.95 -31.11
CA ASP A 141 -10.62 -31.23 -31.22
C ASP A 141 -11.48 -29.98 -30.94
N ARG A 142 -11.12 -29.18 -29.92
CA ARG A 142 -11.83 -27.92 -29.61
C ARG A 142 -11.62 -26.85 -30.67
N ALA A 143 -10.45 -26.79 -31.30
CA ALA A 143 -10.16 -25.81 -32.34
C ALA A 143 -11.06 -25.99 -33.58
N GLU A 144 -11.67 -27.16 -33.76
CA GLU A 144 -12.64 -27.41 -34.81
C GLU A 144 -14.05 -26.88 -34.48
N THR A 145 -14.42 -26.79 -33.19
CA THR A 145 -15.77 -26.43 -32.72
C THR A 145 -15.91 -24.99 -32.24
N ILE A 146 -14.85 -24.40 -31.70
CA ILE A 146 -14.85 -23.03 -31.15
C ILE A 146 -13.70 -22.20 -31.73
N ARG A 147 -13.61 -20.91 -31.37
CA ARG A 147 -12.53 -20.02 -31.82
C ARG A 147 -11.67 -19.58 -30.67
N TYR A 148 -10.35 -19.69 -30.86
CA TYR A 148 -9.34 -19.23 -29.93
C TYR A 148 -8.82 -17.86 -30.37
N PRO A 149 -8.66 -16.90 -29.44
CA PRO A 149 -7.91 -15.68 -29.70
C PRO A 149 -6.42 -15.99 -29.88
N VAL A 150 -5.68 -15.03 -30.42
CA VAL A 150 -4.23 -15.14 -30.64
C VAL A 150 -3.49 -15.19 -29.31
N SER A 151 -3.93 -14.41 -28.34
CA SER A 151 -3.28 -14.31 -27.03
C SER A 151 -4.04 -15.08 -25.96
N PRO A 152 -3.35 -15.88 -25.13
CA PRO A 152 -3.98 -16.49 -23.96
C PRO A 152 -4.45 -15.41 -23.01
N MET A 153 -5.50 -15.72 -22.26
CA MET A 153 -5.92 -14.84 -21.17
C MET A 153 -5.03 -15.02 -19.94
N GLY A 154 -4.39 -16.18 -19.78
CA GLY A 154 -3.37 -16.43 -18.76
C GLY A 154 -2.77 -17.82 -18.93
N ASN A 155 -1.90 -18.20 -17.99
CA ASN A 155 -1.35 -19.55 -17.90
C ASN A 155 -1.34 -20.05 -16.47
N GLU A 156 -1.39 -21.36 -16.32
CA GLU A 156 -1.32 -22.05 -15.02
C GLU A 156 -0.11 -23.01 -15.04
N PRO A 157 0.65 -23.12 -13.94
CA PRO A 157 1.72 -24.10 -13.85
C PRO A 157 1.15 -25.52 -13.80
N CYS A 158 1.85 -26.46 -14.43
CA CYS A 158 1.57 -27.89 -14.32
C CYS A 158 2.54 -28.52 -13.32
N SER A 159 2.01 -29.17 -12.29
CA SER A 159 2.79 -29.66 -11.15
C SER A 159 2.67 -31.16 -10.97
N LEU A 160 3.77 -31.77 -10.53
CA LEU A 160 3.83 -33.15 -10.05
C LEU A 160 3.67 -33.16 -8.54
N LEU A 161 2.79 -34.04 -8.04
CA LEU A 161 2.55 -34.26 -6.63
C LEU A 161 2.90 -35.69 -6.25
N ARG A 162 3.56 -35.88 -5.11
CA ARG A 162 3.76 -37.18 -4.46
C ARG A 162 2.92 -37.30 -3.21
N HIS A 163 2.87 -38.50 -2.64
CA HIS A 163 2.37 -38.70 -1.28
C HIS A 163 3.31 -38.08 -0.25
N ASP A 164 2.77 -37.41 0.76
CA ASP A 164 3.56 -36.81 1.86
C ASP A 164 4.42 -37.84 2.61
N THR A 165 3.94 -39.07 2.73
CA THR A 165 4.66 -40.19 3.35
C THR A 165 5.75 -40.82 2.49
N ASP A 166 5.79 -40.55 1.19
CA ASP A 166 6.76 -41.18 0.27
C ASP A 166 8.01 -40.31 0.12
N THR A 167 9.08 -40.65 0.84
CA THR A 167 10.34 -39.89 0.79
C THR A 167 11.29 -40.34 -0.33
N GLU A 168 10.95 -41.35 -1.13
CA GLU A 168 11.81 -41.80 -2.24
C GLU A 168 11.66 -40.93 -3.49
N ILE A 169 10.49 -40.34 -3.69
CA ILE A 169 10.21 -39.42 -4.80
C ILE A 169 10.51 -38.01 -4.34
N THR A 170 11.36 -37.29 -5.07
CA THR A 170 11.79 -35.93 -4.68
C THR A 170 11.61 -34.95 -5.83
N SER A 171 12.08 -33.71 -5.66
CA SER A 171 12.12 -32.72 -6.74
C SER A 171 13.14 -33.06 -7.84
N ASP A 172 14.03 -34.04 -7.64
CA ASP A 172 14.93 -34.54 -8.68
C ASP A 172 14.13 -35.43 -9.65
N PRO A 173 14.02 -35.06 -10.95
CA PRO A 173 13.30 -35.85 -11.94
C PRO A 173 13.78 -37.30 -12.06
N ALA A 174 15.04 -37.60 -11.74
CA ALA A 174 15.57 -38.96 -11.80
C ALA A 174 14.84 -39.93 -10.85
N THR A 175 14.22 -39.43 -9.78
CA THR A 175 13.44 -40.25 -8.84
C THR A 175 12.11 -40.75 -9.40
N LEU A 176 11.68 -40.21 -10.54
CA LEU A 176 10.45 -40.61 -11.25
C LEU A 176 10.65 -41.85 -12.14
N GLU A 177 11.88 -42.37 -12.26
CA GLU A 177 12.17 -43.58 -13.05
C GLU A 177 11.32 -44.76 -12.57
N ASP A 178 10.73 -45.49 -13.53
CA ASP A 178 9.84 -46.64 -13.30
C ASP A 178 8.56 -46.35 -12.46
N ARG A 179 8.27 -45.07 -12.16
CA ARG A 179 7.06 -44.66 -11.42
C ARG A 179 5.84 -44.56 -12.34
N ARG A 180 4.65 -44.74 -11.76
CA ARG A 180 3.35 -44.55 -12.43
C ARG A 180 2.85 -43.14 -12.17
N ILE A 181 2.77 -42.33 -13.23
CA ILE A 181 2.32 -40.94 -13.17
C ILE A 181 0.93 -40.83 -13.78
N GLY A 182 -0.07 -40.53 -12.95
CA GLY A 182 -1.43 -40.26 -13.42
C GLY A 182 -1.60 -38.82 -13.87
N VAL A 183 -2.26 -38.60 -15.00
CA VAL A 183 -2.54 -37.27 -15.57
C VAL A 183 -3.91 -37.25 -16.22
N LEU A 184 -4.60 -36.11 -16.19
CA LEU A 184 -5.84 -35.93 -16.94
C LEU A 184 -5.54 -35.94 -18.46
N ASN A 185 -6.41 -36.57 -19.24
CA ASN A 185 -6.32 -36.57 -20.68
C ASN A 185 -6.51 -35.13 -21.20
N GLY A 186 -5.47 -34.57 -21.82
CA GLY A 186 -5.43 -33.15 -22.19
C GLY A 186 -4.03 -32.64 -22.52
N ALA A 187 -3.85 -31.31 -22.49
CA ALA A 187 -2.61 -30.63 -22.85
C ALA A 187 -1.43 -31.02 -21.94
N ALA A 188 -1.69 -31.28 -20.65
CA ALA A 188 -0.70 -31.74 -19.69
C ALA A 188 0.02 -33.03 -20.11
N VAL A 189 -0.62 -33.92 -20.87
CA VAL A 189 -0.01 -35.21 -21.27
C VAL A 189 1.23 -34.99 -22.14
N SER A 190 1.14 -34.09 -23.12
CA SER A 190 2.29 -33.76 -23.98
C SER A 190 3.39 -33.06 -23.18
N LEU A 191 3.03 -32.10 -22.33
CA LEU A 191 3.99 -31.37 -21.49
C LEU A 191 4.74 -32.31 -20.54
N LEU A 192 4.03 -33.25 -19.91
CA LEU A 192 4.62 -34.26 -19.02
C LEU A 192 5.60 -35.16 -19.78
N ARG A 193 5.23 -35.62 -20.98
CA ARG A 193 6.12 -36.45 -21.80
C ARG A 193 7.37 -35.68 -22.23
N ASP A 194 7.22 -34.42 -22.63
CA ASP A 194 8.35 -33.57 -23.00
C ASP A 194 9.29 -33.32 -21.82
N PHE A 195 8.73 -33.09 -20.63
CA PHE A 195 9.49 -32.97 -19.38
C PHE A 195 10.29 -34.24 -19.08
N LEU A 196 9.66 -35.42 -19.07
CA LEU A 196 10.33 -36.70 -18.82
C LEU A 196 11.43 -36.97 -19.86
N ASN A 197 11.14 -36.74 -21.14
CA ASN A 197 12.10 -36.90 -22.23
C ASN A 197 13.30 -35.96 -22.09
N SER A 198 13.07 -34.69 -21.73
CA SER A 198 14.14 -33.70 -21.57
C SER A 198 15.10 -34.03 -20.43
N HIS A 199 14.62 -34.77 -19.42
CA HIS A 199 15.43 -35.28 -18.30
C HIS A 199 15.91 -36.72 -18.50
N SER A 200 15.61 -37.36 -19.64
CA SER A 200 15.97 -38.75 -19.94
C SER A 200 15.42 -39.77 -18.92
N VAL A 201 14.19 -39.54 -18.44
CA VAL A 201 13.50 -40.39 -17.45
C VAL A 201 12.39 -41.19 -18.12
N TYR A 202 12.28 -42.46 -17.78
CA TYR A 202 11.22 -43.35 -18.28
C TYR A 202 10.24 -43.69 -17.15
N ALA A 203 9.04 -43.11 -17.22
CA ALA A 203 7.95 -43.35 -16.29
C ALA A 203 6.68 -43.82 -17.05
N GLU A 204 5.82 -44.59 -16.39
CA GLU A 204 4.53 -45.01 -16.95
C GLU A 204 3.50 -43.88 -16.81
N VAL A 205 3.11 -43.25 -17.92
CA VAL A 205 2.09 -42.19 -17.93
C VAL A 205 0.70 -42.81 -18.12
N VAL A 206 -0.14 -42.72 -17.08
CA VAL A 206 -1.52 -43.22 -17.06
C VAL A 206 -2.49 -42.06 -17.23
N THR A 207 -3.34 -42.12 -18.26
CA THR A 207 -4.30 -41.03 -18.59
C THR A 207 -5.69 -41.32 -18.04
N TYR A 208 -6.35 -40.29 -17.51
CA TYR A 208 -7.69 -40.35 -16.94
C TYR A 208 -8.62 -39.32 -17.61
N GLU A 209 -9.91 -39.65 -17.76
CA GLU A 209 -10.90 -38.73 -18.35
C GLU A 209 -11.46 -37.72 -17.35
N ASP A 210 -11.40 -38.03 -16.05
CA ASP A 210 -11.92 -37.17 -14.99
C ASP A 210 -11.00 -37.17 -13.76
N TYR A 211 -11.09 -36.08 -12.97
CA TYR A 211 -10.29 -35.92 -11.76
C TYR A 211 -10.69 -36.87 -10.64
N ASP A 212 -11.93 -37.37 -10.59
CA ASP A 212 -12.38 -38.24 -9.49
C ASP A 212 -11.68 -39.60 -9.57
N ALA A 213 -11.63 -40.19 -10.76
CA ALA A 213 -10.89 -41.43 -11.01
C ALA A 213 -9.38 -41.26 -10.79
N LEU A 214 -8.80 -40.18 -11.31
CA LEU A 214 -7.38 -39.86 -11.13
C LEU A 214 -7.01 -39.71 -9.64
N ARG A 215 -7.79 -38.93 -8.89
CA ARG A 215 -7.57 -38.70 -7.45
C ARG A 215 -7.79 -39.95 -6.61
N LYS A 216 -8.79 -40.76 -6.98
CA LYS A 216 -9.05 -42.02 -6.30
C LYS A 216 -7.87 -42.97 -6.45
N ASP A 217 -7.35 -43.15 -7.65
CA ASP A 217 -6.21 -44.05 -7.89
C ASP A 217 -4.92 -43.54 -7.26
N PHE A 218 -4.70 -42.22 -7.22
CA PHE A 218 -3.62 -41.64 -6.42
C PHE A 218 -3.78 -42.00 -4.95
N LYS A 219 -4.95 -41.72 -4.35
CA LYS A 219 -5.23 -42.01 -2.94
C LYS A 219 -5.09 -43.50 -2.59
N ASP A 220 -5.47 -44.38 -3.50
CA ASP A 220 -5.39 -45.84 -3.32
C ASP A 220 -3.97 -46.40 -3.58
N HIS A 221 -2.99 -45.55 -3.88
CA HIS A 221 -1.62 -45.90 -4.26
C HIS A 221 -1.53 -46.78 -5.52
N GLU A 222 -2.52 -46.65 -6.42
CA GLU A 222 -2.47 -47.26 -7.74
C GLU A 222 -1.62 -46.44 -8.72
N ILE A 223 -1.36 -45.16 -8.43
CA ILE A 223 -0.35 -44.35 -9.11
C ILE A 223 0.53 -43.68 -8.06
N ASP A 224 1.82 -43.54 -8.35
CA ASP A 224 2.80 -43.01 -7.40
C ASP A 224 2.83 -41.48 -7.39
N VAL A 225 2.59 -40.88 -8.56
CA VAL A 225 2.68 -39.43 -8.78
C VAL A 225 1.45 -38.93 -9.50
N LEU A 226 0.94 -37.78 -9.04
CA LEU A 226 -0.20 -37.10 -9.60
C LEU A 226 0.25 -35.85 -10.37
N ALA A 227 0.01 -35.81 -11.68
CA ALA A 227 0.27 -34.64 -12.51
C ALA A 227 -1.02 -33.80 -12.68
N VAL A 228 -0.97 -32.53 -12.29
CA VAL A 228 -2.12 -31.62 -12.30
C VAL A 228 -1.78 -30.28 -12.93
N GLU A 229 -2.80 -29.63 -13.49
CA GLU A 229 -2.72 -28.26 -13.99
C GLU A 229 -3.36 -27.31 -12.95
N GLY A 230 -2.73 -26.17 -12.71
CA GLY A 230 -3.26 -25.08 -11.88
C GLY A 230 -3.77 -25.55 -10.51
N ASN A 231 -5.05 -25.28 -10.24
CA ASN A 231 -5.69 -25.58 -8.96
C ASN A 231 -5.90 -27.09 -8.71
N GLY A 232 -5.50 -28.00 -9.61
CA GLY A 232 -5.65 -29.43 -9.39
C GLY A 232 -4.85 -29.97 -8.20
N ALA A 233 -3.81 -29.23 -7.78
CA ALA A 233 -3.02 -29.46 -6.57
C ALA A 233 -3.75 -29.02 -5.28
N TYR A 234 -4.74 -28.14 -5.40
CA TYR A 234 -5.47 -27.56 -4.28
C TYR A 234 -6.37 -28.58 -3.61
N GLY A 235 -6.39 -28.56 -2.27
CA GLY A 235 -7.20 -29.47 -1.45
C GLY A 235 -6.73 -30.92 -1.39
N GLN A 236 -5.58 -31.26 -2.00
CA GLN A 236 -4.97 -32.58 -1.90
C GLN A 236 -4.31 -32.75 -0.53
N LYS A 237 -5.06 -33.25 0.44
CA LYS A 237 -4.51 -33.64 1.75
C LYS A 237 -3.57 -34.82 1.56
N HIS A 238 -2.45 -34.83 2.27
CA HIS A 238 -1.42 -35.87 2.20
C HIS A 238 -0.68 -35.96 0.86
N ALA A 239 -0.57 -34.82 0.16
CA ALA A 239 0.18 -34.72 -1.08
C ALA A 239 1.11 -33.51 -1.06
N GLN A 240 2.28 -33.65 -1.67
CA GLN A 240 3.27 -32.59 -1.77
C GLN A 240 3.70 -32.34 -3.21
N ILE A 241 3.72 -31.08 -3.63
CA ILE A 241 4.24 -30.66 -4.93
C ILE A 241 5.76 -30.84 -4.93
N ILE A 242 6.27 -31.62 -5.89
CA ILE A 242 7.70 -31.94 -6.04
C ILE A 242 8.36 -31.23 -7.21
N ALA A 243 7.63 -30.96 -8.29
CA ALA A 243 8.18 -30.33 -9.49
C ALA A 243 7.12 -29.60 -10.31
N VAL A 244 7.54 -28.60 -11.08
CA VAL A 244 6.74 -27.98 -12.15
C VAL A 244 7.28 -28.49 -13.48
N PHE A 245 6.43 -29.13 -14.28
CA PHE A 245 6.84 -29.80 -15.53
C PHE A 245 6.44 -29.03 -16.79
N GLY A 246 5.69 -27.93 -16.64
CA GLY A 246 5.29 -27.08 -17.75
C GLY A 246 4.31 -26.00 -17.32
N THR A 247 3.80 -25.25 -18.31
CA THR A 247 2.74 -24.27 -18.13
C THR A 247 1.68 -24.49 -19.19
N SER A 248 0.41 -24.46 -18.79
CA SER A 248 -0.73 -24.62 -19.67
C SER A 248 -1.41 -23.27 -19.88
N ASP A 249 -1.53 -22.86 -21.14
CA ASP A 249 -2.22 -21.64 -21.52
C ASP A 249 -3.74 -21.87 -21.52
N TYR A 250 -4.49 -20.90 -20.98
CA TYR A 250 -5.95 -20.87 -21.06
C TYR A 250 -6.44 -19.59 -21.72
N PHE A 251 -7.59 -19.70 -22.38
CA PHE A 251 -8.09 -18.70 -23.32
C PHE A 251 -9.53 -18.27 -22.99
N LEU A 252 -9.85 -17.05 -23.38
CA LEU A 252 -11.23 -16.57 -23.50
C LEU A 252 -11.70 -16.90 -24.92
N CYS A 253 -12.37 -18.02 -25.08
CA CYS A 253 -12.80 -18.52 -26.39
C CYS A 253 -14.10 -17.88 -26.83
N VAL A 254 -14.31 -17.89 -28.14
CA VAL A 254 -15.44 -17.27 -28.82
C VAL A 254 -16.25 -18.34 -29.55
N SER A 255 -17.58 -18.18 -29.55
CA SER A 255 -18.49 -18.99 -30.35
C SER A 255 -18.07 -19.05 -31.83
N PRO A 256 -18.23 -20.20 -32.52
CA PRO A 256 -17.79 -20.38 -33.91
C PRO A 256 -18.34 -19.36 -34.91
N ASP A 257 -19.54 -18.83 -34.64
CA ASP A 257 -20.26 -17.92 -35.53
C ASP A 257 -19.96 -16.42 -35.26
N ARG A 258 -19.23 -16.10 -34.19
CA ARG A 258 -18.95 -14.73 -33.73
C ARG A 258 -17.53 -14.27 -34.07
N THR A 259 -17.15 -14.37 -35.35
CA THR A 259 -15.84 -13.89 -35.81
C THR A 259 -15.65 -12.38 -35.60
N ASP A 260 -16.75 -11.62 -35.56
CA ASP A 260 -16.76 -10.20 -35.18
C ASP A 260 -16.21 -9.98 -33.77
N LEU A 261 -16.62 -10.81 -32.80
CA LEU A 261 -16.12 -10.71 -31.43
C LEU A 261 -14.69 -11.20 -31.30
N LEU A 262 -14.29 -12.21 -32.09
CA LEU A 262 -12.91 -12.69 -32.08
C LEU A 262 -11.93 -11.60 -32.55
N GLU A 263 -12.26 -10.88 -33.62
CA GLU A 263 -11.43 -9.77 -34.11
C GLU A 263 -11.36 -8.64 -33.07
N GLN A 264 -12.49 -8.28 -32.46
CA GLN A 264 -12.54 -7.28 -31.40
C GLN A 264 -11.76 -7.71 -30.14
N LEU A 265 -11.86 -8.98 -29.74
CA LEU A 265 -11.13 -9.54 -28.61
C LEU A 265 -9.63 -9.47 -28.84
N ASN A 266 -9.16 -9.92 -30.01
CA ASN A 266 -7.74 -9.87 -30.37
C ASN A 266 -7.21 -8.42 -30.36
N ALA A 267 -7.98 -7.47 -30.88
CA ALA A 267 -7.61 -6.06 -30.85
C ALA A 267 -7.55 -5.51 -29.42
N ALA A 268 -8.54 -5.84 -28.57
CA ALA A 268 -8.58 -5.42 -27.18
C ALA A 268 -7.45 -6.03 -26.34
N GLN A 269 -7.13 -7.31 -26.53
CA GLN A 269 -6.00 -7.95 -25.87
C GLN A 269 -4.66 -7.31 -26.26
N ALA A 270 -4.48 -7.00 -27.55
CA ALA A 270 -3.28 -6.33 -28.03
C ALA A 270 -3.13 -4.90 -27.45
N GLN A 271 -4.24 -4.16 -27.32
CA GLN A 271 -4.25 -2.84 -26.69
C GLN A 271 -3.99 -2.91 -25.19
N LEU A 272 -4.65 -3.83 -24.49
CA LEU A 272 -4.42 -4.07 -23.06
C LEU A 272 -2.95 -4.39 -22.78
N LEU A 273 -2.32 -5.24 -23.58
CA LEU A 273 -0.89 -5.55 -23.43
C LEU A 273 0.00 -4.32 -23.69
N ALA A 274 -0.36 -3.45 -24.62
CA ALA A 274 0.41 -2.25 -24.94
C ALA A 274 0.31 -1.18 -23.85
N ASP A 275 -0.88 -1.00 -23.27
CA ASP A 275 -1.18 0.02 -22.27
C ASP A 275 -0.84 -0.44 -20.84
N GLU A 276 -1.10 -1.71 -20.52
CA GLU A 276 -0.88 -2.31 -19.18
C GLU A 276 -0.12 -3.67 -19.27
N PRO A 277 1.19 -3.68 -19.62
CA PRO A 277 1.94 -4.92 -19.87
C PRO A 277 1.98 -5.92 -18.71
N ALA A 278 1.85 -5.45 -17.47
CA ALA A 278 1.89 -6.28 -16.26
C ALA A 278 0.50 -6.74 -15.79
N TYR A 279 -0.59 -6.35 -16.46
CA TYR A 279 -1.95 -6.54 -15.96
C TYR A 279 -2.28 -8.01 -15.65
N LEU A 280 -1.97 -8.93 -16.57
CA LEU A 280 -2.24 -10.36 -16.38
C LEU A 280 -1.46 -10.95 -15.20
N ASN A 281 -0.23 -10.50 -14.97
CA ASN A 281 0.59 -10.96 -13.85
C ASN A 281 0.05 -10.44 -12.51
N ILE A 282 -0.37 -9.17 -12.45
CA ILE A 282 -0.99 -8.58 -11.26
C ILE A 282 -2.31 -9.31 -10.95
N LEU A 283 -3.12 -9.53 -11.97
CA LEU A 283 -4.40 -10.22 -11.83
C LEU A 283 -4.21 -11.67 -11.40
N SER A 284 -3.20 -12.35 -11.95
CA SER A 284 -2.83 -13.71 -11.56
C SER A 284 -2.33 -13.76 -10.13
N ALA A 285 -1.49 -12.82 -9.69
CA ALA A 285 -0.98 -12.79 -8.32
C ALA A 285 -2.09 -12.54 -7.30
N LYS A 286 -3.06 -11.66 -7.64
CA LYS A 286 -4.21 -11.33 -6.80
C LYS A 286 -5.15 -12.53 -6.55
N TYR A 287 -5.24 -13.45 -7.51
CA TYR A 287 -6.13 -14.61 -7.46
C TYR A 287 -5.37 -15.94 -7.45
N ALA A 288 -4.05 -15.90 -7.22
CA ALA A 288 -3.26 -17.12 -7.10
C ALA A 288 -3.72 -17.87 -5.85
N PRO A 289 -3.98 -19.18 -5.93
CA PRO A 289 -4.28 -19.96 -4.74
C PRO A 289 -3.08 -19.91 -3.79
N GLU A 290 -3.33 -19.55 -2.53
CA GLU A 290 -2.39 -19.64 -1.41
C GLU A 290 -2.06 -21.12 -1.16
N SER A 291 -1.22 -21.71 -1.99
CA SER A 291 -0.88 -23.14 -1.96
C SER A 291 0.55 -23.37 -1.46
N ILE A 292 0.93 -22.62 -0.44
CA ILE A 292 2.25 -22.76 0.20
C ILE A 292 2.30 -24.02 1.07
N GLU A 293 1.18 -24.38 1.71
CA GLU A 293 1.09 -25.48 2.68
C GLU A 293 1.38 -26.88 2.10
N ASN A 294 1.28 -27.06 0.77
CA ASN A 294 1.42 -28.37 0.11
C ASN A 294 2.68 -28.49 -0.77
N ARG A 295 3.69 -27.64 -0.64
CA ARG A 295 4.93 -27.78 -1.42
C ARG A 295 5.98 -28.54 -0.61
N ALA A 296 6.51 -29.63 -1.18
CA ALA A 296 7.65 -30.33 -0.59
C ALA A 296 8.82 -29.35 -0.40
N PHE A 297 9.65 -29.58 0.61
CA PHE A 297 10.95 -28.94 0.67
C PHE A 297 11.84 -29.51 -0.42
N ALA A 298 12.68 -28.67 -1.00
CA ALA A 298 13.76 -29.16 -1.86
C ALA A 298 14.75 -29.96 -0.98
N PRO A 299 15.46 -30.97 -1.52
CA PRO A 299 16.44 -31.74 -0.75
C PRO A 299 17.45 -30.88 0.02
N GLU A 300 17.92 -29.77 -0.57
CA GLU A 300 18.85 -28.85 0.08
C GLU A 300 18.19 -28.00 1.19
N GLU A 301 16.86 -27.89 1.19
CA GLU A 301 16.10 -27.26 2.28
C GLU A 301 15.86 -28.25 3.42
N GLU A 302 15.55 -29.52 3.11
CA GLU A 302 15.43 -30.60 4.10
C GLU A 302 16.75 -30.81 4.84
N GLU A 303 17.87 -30.93 4.11
CA GLU A 303 19.21 -31.03 4.69
C GLU A 303 19.52 -29.82 5.59
N TRP A 304 19.13 -28.61 5.16
CA TRP A 304 19.32 -27.41 5.98
C TRP A 304 18.53 -27.48 7.29
N ILE A 305 17.27 -27.92 7.24
CA ILE A 305 16.43 -28.08 8.44
C ILE A 305 17.00 -29.16 9.37
N GLU A 306 17.43 -30.30 8.83
CA GLU A 306 18.00 -31.41 9.62
C GLU A 306 19.34 -31.05 10.28
N ASP A 307 20.17 -30.24 9.61
CA ASP A 307 21.48 -29.81 10.13
C ASP A 307 21.37 -28.69 11.19
N HIS A 308 20.19 -28.08 11.37
CA HIS A 308 19.99 -26.94 12.26
C HIS A 308 18.90 -27.19 13.31
N ASP A 309 19.32 -27.54 14.54
CA ASP A 309 18.41 -27.68 15.69
C ASP A 309 17.79 -26.33 16.14
N SER A 310 18.39 -25.22 15.73
CA SER A 310 18.00 -23.86 16.14
C SER A 310 18.35 -22.83 15.07
N LEU A 311 17.52 -21.80 14.98
CA LEU A 311 17.72 -20.64 14.13
C LEU A 311 18.34 -19.47 14.91
N LYS A 312 19.57 -19.07 14.58
CA LYS A 312 20.26 -17.95 15.24
C LYS A 312 19.89 -16.63 14.58
N ALA A 313 19.08 -15.82 15.24
CA ALA A 313 18.61 -14.53 14.76
C ALA A 313 19.38 -13.37 15.42
N GLY A 314 20.13 -12.64 14.60
CA GLY A 314 20.72 -11.35 14.95
C GLY A 314 19.73 -10.21 14.75
N CYS A 315 19.62 -9.36 15.75
CA CYS A 315 18.66 -8.27 15.81
C CYS A 315 19.35 -6.93 16.08
N LEU A 316 19.15 -5.93 15.21
CA LEU A 316 19.61 -4.57 15.49
C LEU A 316 18.76 -3.96 16.61
N LEU A 317 19.39 -3.45 17.65
CA LEU A 317 18.73 -2.85 18.81
C LEU A 317 18.25 -1.43 18.50
N HIS A 318 17.36 -0.90 19.35
CA HIS A 318 16.82 0.46 19.24
C HIS A 318 16.05 0.74 17.93
N CYS A 319 15.48 -0.31 17.34
CA CYS A 319 14.79 -0.29 16.06
C CYS A 319 13.30 -0.62 16.15
N LEU A 320 12.65 -0.41 17.31
CA LEU A 320 11.20 -0.57 17.45
C LEU A 320 10.44 0.21 16.35
N PRO A 321 9.38 -0.38 15.76
CA PRO A 321 8.73 -1.63 16.17
C PRO A 321 9.36 -2.93 15.65
N TYR A 322 10.51 -2.89 14.96
CA TYR A 322 11.09 -4.05 14.29
C TYR A 322 11.80 -5.00 15.27
N SER A 323 12.79 -4.49 15.99
CA SER A 323 13.59 -5.26 16.94
C SER A 323 14.20 -4.35 18.01
N ASP A 324 14.24 -4.85 19.24
CA ASP A 324 14.91 -4.23 20.38
C ASP A 324 15.07 -5.24 21.53
N ALA A 325 15.69 -4.84 22.63
CA ALA A 325 15.70 -5.60 23.88
C ALA A 325 14.80 -4.96 24.93
N ASP A 326 14.00 -5.78 25.62
CA ASP A 326 13.19 -5.31 26.74
C ASP A 326 14.05 -5.03 28.00
N LYS A 327 13.41 -4.56 29.06
CA LYS A 327 14.09 -4.22 30.33
C LYS A 327 14.76 -5.42 31.01
N THR A 328 14.39 -6.64 30.63
CA THR A 328 14.96 -7.89 31.16
C THR A 328 16.12 -8.41 30.29
N GLY A 329 16.38 -7.76 29.15
CA GLY A 329 17.37 -8.17 28.16
C GLY A 329 16.85 -9.24 27.19
N GLN A 330 15.55 -9.52 27.17
CA GLN A 330 14.95 -10.43 26.20
C GLN A 330 14.62 -9.66 24.91
N MET A 331 14.82 -10.32 23.77
CA MET A 331 14.48 -9.74 22.47
C MET A 331 12.99 -9.45 22.38
N THR A 332 12.63 -8.34 21.75
CA THR A 332 11.25 -7.90 21.53
C THR A 332 11.14 -7.18 20.17
N GLY A 333 9.92 -6.87 19.76
CA GLY A 333 9.61 -6.27 18.46
C GLY A 333 8.94 -7.25 17.51
N LEU A 334 8.63 -6.78 16.31
CA LEU A 334 7.99 -7.55 15.25
C LEU A 334 8.73 -8.86 14.94
N VAL A 335 10.07 -8.86 15.01
CA VAL A 335 10.89 -10.04 14.71
C VAL A 335 10.54 -11.26 15.57
N THR A 336 10.15 -11.03 16.84
CA THR A 336 9.82 -12.12 17.77
C THR A 336 8.45 -12.74 17.51
N ASP A 337 7.59 -12.05 16.76
CA ASP A 337 6.31 -12.60 16.30
C ASP A 337 6.49 -13.28 14.93
N ILE A 338 7.24 -12.66 14.01
CA ILE A 338 7.33 -13.10 12.61
C ILE A 338 8.16 -14.38 12.44
N LEU A 339 9.34 -14.49 13.06
CA LEU A 339 10.20 -15.66 12.84
C LEU A 339 9.56 -16.98 13.32
N PRO A 340 8.94 -17.04 14.52
CA PRO A 340 8.21 -18.24 14.94
C PRO A 340 7.01 -18.57 14.03
N GLU A 341 6.22 -17.57 13.64
CA GLU A 341 5.06 -17.77 12.76
C GLU A 341 5.47 -18.31 11.38
N ILE A 342 6.59 -17.81 10.82
CA ILE A 342 7.19 -18.34 9.59
C ILE A 342 7.49 -19.83 9.74
N MET A 343 8.11 -20.25 10.85
CA MET A 343 8.46 -21.66 11.05
C MET A 343 7.23 -22.53 11.29
N GLU A 344 6.24 -22.04 12.04
CA GLU A 344 4.97 -22.71 12.28
C GLU A 344 4.19 -22.94 10.98
N ASN A 345 4.09 -21.92 10.13
CA ASN A 345 3.42 -22.03 8.81
C ASN A 345 4.13 -22.97 7.84
N LEU A 346 5.41 -23.26 8.09
CA LEU A 346 6.18 -24.26 7.34
C LEU A 346 6.13 -25.66 7.97
N GLY A 347 5.45 -25.84 9.10
CA GLY A 347 5.41 -27.10 9.84
C GLY A 347 6.72 -27.45 10.56
N ILE A 348 7.61 -26.48 10.75
CA ILE A 348 8.92 -26.65 11.40
C ILE A 348 8.77 -26.28 12.89
N GLU A 349 7.98 -27.04 13.64
CA GLU A 349 7.60 -26.71 15.02
C GLU A 349 8.74 -26.90 16.05
N GLU A 350 9.72 -27.76 15.77
CA GLU A 350 10.77 -28.11 16.73
C GLU A 350 11.95 -27.12 16.75
N MET A 351 12.09 -26.30 15.70
CA MET A 351 13.20 -25.37 15.53
C MET A 351 13.02 -24.13 16.42
N LYS A 352 13.92 -23.95 17.40
CA LYS A 352 13.89 -22.80 18.30
C LYS A 352 14.68 -21.64 17.73
N THR A 353 14.24 -20.41 18.03
CA THR A 353 15.03 -19.21 17.70
C THR A 353 15.95 -18.83 18.86
N GLU A 354 17.24 -18.73 18.58
CA GLU A 354 18.24 -18.16 19.47
C GLU A 354 18.47 -16.69 19.09
N TRP A 355 18.43 -15.78 20.05
CA TRP A 355 18.46 -14.34 19.79
C TRP A 355 19.80 -13.72 20.17
N GLN A 356 20.33 -12.87 19.29
CA GLN A 356 21.51 -12.05 19.56
C GLN A 356 21.22 -10.58 19.20
N GLY A 357 21.33 -9.69 20.18
CA GLY A 357 21.18 -8.24 19.96
C GLY A 357 22.50 -7.60 19.53
N PHE A 358 22.41 -6.64 18.61
CA PHE A 358 23.53 -5.84 18.12
C PHE A 358 23.22 -4.37 18.25
N GLU A 359 24.13 -3.60 18.85
CA GLU A 359 24.01 -2.14 18.93
C GLU A 359 24.33 -1.48 17.59
N ASN A 360 25.16 -2.13 16.77
CA ASN A 360 25.68 -1.59 15.50
C ASN A 360 25.33 -2.51 14.32
N TYR A 361 24.82 -1.92 13.24
CA TYR A 361 24.44 -2.65 12.03
C TYR A 361 25.60 -3.39 11.35
N GLU A 362 26.78 -2.78 11.28
CA GLU A 362 27.93 -3.39 10.62
C GLU A 362 28.43 -4.62 11.40
N GLU A 363 28.36 -4.59 12.73
CA GLU A 363 28.67 -5.75 13.57
C GLU A 363 27.67 -6.90 13.36
N MET A 364 26.38 -6.59 13.20
CA MET A 364 25.35 -7.59 12.88
C MET A 364 25.61 -8.23 11.51
N ILE A 365 25.93 -7.43 10.49
CA ILE A 365 26.23 -7.95 9.15
C ILE A 365 27.54 -8.75 9.14
N ALA A 366 28.56 -8.31 9.88
CA ALA A 366 29.79 -9.10 10.06
C ALA A 366 29.51 -10.45 10.73
N ALA A 367 28.68 -10.46 11.78
CA ALA A 367 28.24 -11.68 12.46
C ALA A 367 27.50 -12.66 11.52
N LEU A 368 26.69 -12.13 10.59
CA LEU A 368 26.03 -12.90 9.54
C LEU A 368 27.04 -13.49 8.55
N ALA A 369 27.99 -12.69 8.07
CA ALA A 369 29.03 -13.14 7.15
C ALA A 369 29.95 -14.21 7.76
N GLU A 370 30.20 -14.13 9.08
CA GLU A 370 30.98 -15.12 9.83
C GLU A 370 30.20 -16.41 10.16
N GLY A 371 28.88 -16.44 9.93
CA GLY A 371 28.01 -17.57 10.27
C GLY A 371 27.76 -17.74 11.77
N SER A 372 27.93 -16.67 12.56
CA SER A 372 27.59 -16.67 13.99
C SER A 372 26.09 -16.47 14.24
N ILE A 373 25.40 -15.84 13.28
CA ILE A 373 23.95 -15.78 13.16
C ILE A 373 23.55 -16.29 11.77
N ASP A 374 22.35 -16.85 11.65
CA ASP A 374 21.79 -17.35 10.39
C ASP A 374 20.95 -16.27 9.69
N ILE A 375 20.32 -15.40 10.49
CA ILE A 375 19.44 -14.32 10.03
C ILE A 375 19.86 -13.00 10.68
N ALA A 376 19.90 -11.92 9.89
CA ALA A 376 20.00 -10.56 10.39
C ALA A 376 18.67 -9.81 10.17
N PHE A 377 18.22 -9.04 11.16
CA PHE A 377 17.01 -8.24 11.05
C PHE A 377 17.06 -6.96 11.91
N PRO A 378 16.45 -5.86 11.47
CA PRO A 378 16.05 -5.55 10.10
C PRO A 378 17.26 -5.37 9.17
N VAL A 379 17.09 -5.73 7.90
CA VAL A 379 17.95 -5.26 6.81
C VAL A 379 17.11 -4.52 5.76
N SER A 380 17.73 -3.58 5.05
CA SER A 380 17.11 -2.89 3.90
C SER A 380 16.84 -3.88 2.77
N GLY A 381 15.81 -3.64 1.96
CA GLY A 381 15.53 -4.33 0.68
C GLY A 381 16.28 -3.76 -0.54
N ASP A 382 17.25 -2.85 -0.34
CA ASP A 382 18.04 -2.32 -1.46
C ASP A 382 19.13 -3.29 -1.92
N LEU A 383 19.00 -3.81 -3.14
CA LEU A 383 19.87 -4.86 -3.69
C LEU A 383 21.34 -4.44 -3.82
N TYR A 384 21.63 -3.16 -4.10
CA TYR A 384 23.01 -2.69 -4.27
C TYR A 384 23.79 -2.84 -2.96
N TYR A 385 23.17 -2.42 -1.85
CA TYR A 385 23.78 -2.52 -0.54
C TYR A 385 23.82 -3.96 -0.02
N ALA A 386 22.85 -4.82 -0.35
CA ALA A 386 22.94 -6.25 -0.05
C ALA A 386 24.14 -6.91 -0.74
N GLU A 387 24.35 -6.63 -2.03
CA GLU A 387 25.49 -7.15 -2.78
C GLU A 387 26.82 -6.64 -2.21
N GLU A 388 26.93 -5.34 -1.90
CA GLU A 388 28.13 -4.74 -1.31
C GLU A 388 28.51 -5.39 0.03
N ASN A 389 27.49 -5.72 0.83
CA ASN A 389 27.66 -6.29 2.17
C ASN A 389 27.68 -7.83 2.21
N GLY A 390 27.50 -8.51 1.06
CA GLY A 390 27.62 -9.97 0.97
C GLY A 390 26.47 -10.76 1.61
N PHE A 391 25.25 -10.24 1.56
CA PHE A 391 24.05 -10.95 2.04
C PHE A 391 22.93 -10.95 0.99
N TYR A 392 21.94 -11.81 1.17
CA TYR A 392 20.70 -11.82 0.39
C TYR A 392 19.51 -11.41 1.27
N GLN A 393 18.58 -10.67 0.69
CA GLN A 393 17.36 -10.20 1.35
C GLN A 393 16.22 -11.18 1.06
N SER A 394 15.42 -11.48 2.09
CA SER A 394 14.12 -12.10 1.91
C SER A 394 13.16 -11.18 1.14
N ASP A 395 12.01 -11.73 0.77
CA ASP A 395 10.83 -10.93 0.45
C ASP A 395 10.58 -9.92 1.60
N PRO A 396 10.03 -8.73 1.32
CA PRO A 396 9.78 -7.73 2.35
C PRO A 396 8.84 -8.25 3.44
N VAL A 397 9.27 -8.15 4.70
CA VAL A 397 8.39 -8.41 5.86
C VAL A 397 7.44 -7.23 6.04
N ILE A 398 7.92 -6.01 5.79
CA ILE A 398 7.08 -4.82 5.79
C ILE A 398 7.59 -3.79 4.78
N THR A 399 6.66 -3.04 4.19
CA THR A 399 6.97 -1.91 3.30
C THR A 399 6.35 -0.65 3.88
N THR A 400 7.09 0.45 3.89
CA THR A 400 6.71 1.66 4.63
C THR A 400 7.37 2.89 4.02
N ALA A 401 6.71 4.04 4.15
CA ALA A 401 7.22 5.28 3.56
C ALA A 401 8.48 5.76 4.29
N ILE A 402 9.42 6.35 3.54
CA ILE A 402 10.51 7.12 4.14
C ILE A 402 10.02 8.54 4.38
N GLU A 403 10.04 8.94 5.66
CA GLU A 403 9.60 10.23 6.15
C GLU A 403 10.80 11.17 6.34
N LEU A 404 10.74 12.34 5.71
CA LEU A 404 11.73 13.39 5.83
C LEU A 404 11.34 14.35 6.95
N VAL A 405 12.20 14.48 7.95
CA VAL A 405 11.99 15.34 9.12
C VAL A 405 12.84 16.59 9.02
N TYR A 406 12.25 17.75 9.31
CA TYR A 406 12.88 19.07 9.20
C TYR A 406 12.32 20.04 10.22
N ARG A 407 12.99 21.17 10.44
CA ARG A 407 12.49 22.23 11.33
C ARG A 407 11.79 23.35 10.55
N GLY A 408 10.61 23.77 11.01
CA GLY A 408 9.91 24.94 10.47
C GLY A 408 9.30 24.71 9.08
N GLU A 409 9.62 25.55 8.09
CA GLU A 409 9.14 25.39 6.71
C GLU A 409 10.10 24.55 5.86
N TYR A 410 9.55 23.61 5.09
CA TYR A 410 10.35 22.78 4.20
C TYR A 410 11.05 23.61 3.12
N LYS A 411 12.37 23.55 3.08
CA LYS A 411 13.20 24.17 2.04
C LYS A 411 14.13 23.13 1.45
N ARG A 412 13.83 22.67 0.25
CA ARG A 412 14.67 21.69 -0.45
C ARG A 412 15.99 22.34 -0.86
N ASP A 413 17.08 21.92 -0.22
CA ASP A 413 18.45 22.21 -0.63
C ASP A 413 19.16 20.89 -0.94
N LYS A 414 19.95 20.87 -2.02
CA LYS A 414 20.69 19.68 -2.44
C LYS A 414 21.95 19.44 -1.60
N LYS A 415 22.47 20.49 -0.95
CA LYS A 415 23.66 20.41 -0.06
C LYS A 415 23.29 20.48 1.41
N ALA A 416 22.11 20.00 1.75
CA ALA A 416 21.63 20.03 3.12
C ALA A 416 22.42 19.05 4.00
N ARG A 417 22.54 19.40 5.28
CA ARG A 417 23.17 18.56 6.29
C ARG A 417 22.14 17.61 6.88
N PHE A 418 22.37 16.32 6.74
CA PHE A 418 21.51 15.28 7.29
C PHE A 418 22.13 14.70 8.55
N ALA A 419 21.36 14.67 9.64
CA ALA A 419 21.72 13.91 10.82
C ALA A 419 21.44 12.42 10.59
N VAL A 420 22.45 11.58 10.83
CA VAL A 420 22.39 10.12 10.66
C VAL A 420 22.85 9.41 11.92
N ASN A 421 22.17 8.33 12.29
CA ASN A 421 22.57 7.47 13.38
C ASN A 421 23.72 6.56 12.89
N GLU A 422 24.91 6.73 13.45
CA GLU A 422 26.11 5.97 13.07
C GLU A 422 25.97 4.46 13.27
N ASN A 423 25.05 4.05 14.13
CA ASN A 423 24.78 2.65 14.43
C ASN A 423 23.74 2.01 13.48
N ASN A 424 23.08 2.80 12.64
CA ASN A 424 22.06 2.35 11.69
C ASN A 424 22.44 2.73 10.25
N ARG A 425 23.29 1.91 9.62
CA ARG A 425 23.75 2.13 8.25
C ARG A 425 22.62 2.14 7.21
N MET A 426 21.50 1.45 7.46
CA MET A 426 20.33 1.52 6.56
C MET A 426 19.81 2.96 6.41
N GLN A 427 19.88 3.78 7.47
CA GLN A 427 19.49 5.18 7.41
C GLN A 427 20.43 5.99 6.51
N ASP A 428 21.74 5.76 6.62
CA ASP A 428 22.76 6.38 5.76
C ASP A 428 22.48 6.02 4.28
N ASP A 429 22.37 4.74 3.98
CA ASP A 429 22.13 4.21 2.64
C ASP A 429 20.86 4.82 2.00
N SER A 430 19.75 4.86 2.75
CA SER A 430 18.50 5.49 2.32
C SER A 430 18.67 6.99 2.02
N ILE A 431 19.45 7.73 2.80
CA ILE A 431 19.74 9.15 2.53
C ILE A 431 20.62 9.30 1.29
N ARG A 432 21.64 8.48 1.10
CA ARG A 432 22.53 8.55 -0.09
C ARG A 432 21.77 8.28 -1.39
N ILE A 433 20.80 7.37 -1.36
CA ILE A 433 19.91 7.12 -2.50
C ILE A 433 19.03 8.34 -2.81
N LEU A 434 18.40 8.92 -1.78
CA LEU A 434 17.43 10.01 -1.94
C LEU A 434 18.07 11.37 -2.19
N PHE A 435 19.23 11.62 -1.58
CA PHE A 435 19.97 12.87 -1.57
C PHE A 435 21.47 12.63 -1.78
N PRO A 436 21.92 12.26 -3.00
CA PRO A 436 23.32 11.90 -3.26
C PRO A 436 24.36 13.01 -3.00
N GLU A 437 23.91 14.28 -2.94
CA GLU A 437 24.76 15.45 -2.66
C GLU A 437 24.71 15.89 -1.18
N ALA A 438 23.99 15.16 -0.31
CA ALA A 438 23.85 15.49 1.11
C ALA A 438 25.18 15.38 1.85
N GLU A 439 25.37 16.28 2.82
CA GLU A 439 26.42 16.15 3.82
C GLU A 439 25.85 15.39 5.02
N LEU A 440 26.47 14.27 5.40
CA LEU A 440 26.00 13.47 6.51
C LEU A 440 26.78 13.79 7.78
N VAL A 441 26.05 14.00 8.87
CA VAL A 441 26.59 14.29 10.19
C VAL A 441 26.14 13.16 11.12
N ALA A 442 27.11 12.40 11.61
CA ALA A 442 26.89 11.22 12.44
C ALA A 442 26.57 11.58 13.89
N PHE A 443 25.59 10.89 14.47
CA PHE A 443 25.16 10.95 15.87
C PHE A 443 24.97 9.53 16.40
N SER A 444 24.94 9.35 17.73
CA SER A 444 24.93 8.00 18.32
C SER A 444 23.54 7.40 18.46
N SER A 445 22.47 8.18 18.26
CA SER A 445 21.07 7.72 18.35
C SER A 445 20.13 8.52 17.45
N ILE A 446 18.91 8.00 17.24
CA ILE A 446 17.89 8.72 16.50
C ILE A 446 17.36 9.93 17.27
N GLU A 447 17.35 9.87 18.59
CA GLU A 447 17.00 10.97 19.47
C GLU A 447 17.95 12.15 19.30
N GLU A 448 19.26 11.87 19.26
CA GLU A 448 20.29 12.88 18.98
C GLU A 448 20.18 13.45 17.56
N CYS A 449 19.86 12.61 16.57
CA CYS A 449 19.60 13.10 15.21
C CYS A 449 18.45 14.11 15.17
N LEU A 450 17.34 13.79 15.85
CA LEU A 450 16.18 14.70 15.92
C LEU A 450 16.51 15.97 16.71
N GLU A 451 17.27 15.86 17.81
CA GLU A 451 17.72 17.00 18.59
C GLU A 451 18.66 17.93 17.79
N ALA A 452 19.51 17.36 16.93
CA ALA A 452 20.35 18.11 16.00
C ALA A 452 19.51 18.90 14.97
N VAL A 453 18.40 18.34 14.49
CA VAL A 453 17.47 19.07 13.60
C VAL A 453 16.71 20.17 14.36
N VAL A 454 16.28 19.90 15.61
CA VAL A 454 15.65 20.91 16.48
C VAL A 454 16.60 22.07 16.74
N SER A 455 17.87 21.79 17.07
CA SER A 455 18.87 22.81 17.37
C SER A 455 19.33 23.55 16.09
N GLY A 456 19.24 22.91 14.92
CA GLY A 456 19.71 23.43 13.64
C GLY A 456 21.16 23.07 13.33
N GLU A 457 21.75 22.18 14.13
CA GLU A 457 23.02 21.54 13.83
C GLU A 457 22.94 20.71 12.54
N ALA A 458 21.78 20.07 12.30
CA ALA A 458 21.41 19.47 11.03
C ALA A 458 20.17 20.15 10.44
N ASP A 459 20.00 20.03 9.13
CA ASP A 459 18.86 20.58 8.40
C ASP A 459 17.73 19.55 8.29
N PHE A 460 18.10 18.27 8.15
CA PHE A 460 17.17 17.16 7.98
C PHE A 460 17.62 15.88 8.73
N THR A 461 16.68 14.98 8.94
CA THR A 461 16.95 13.54 9.15
C THR A 461 15.83 12.74 8.48
N ILE A 462 15.96 11.42 8.38
CA ILE A 462 14.87 10.56 7.90
C ILE A 462 14.42 9.60 8.99
N LEU A 463 13.13 9.29 8.99
CA LEU A 463 12.52 8.26 9.82
C LEU A 463 11.73 7.30 8.93
N ASN A 464 11.51 6.11 9.45
CA ASN A 464 10.56 5.18 8.86
C ASN A 464 9.12 5.58 9.23
N GLY A 465 8.17 5.44 8.30
CA GLY A 465 6.76 5.79 8.48
C GLY A 465 6.08 5.14 9.70
N LEU A 466 6.49 3.93 10.11
CA LEU A 466 5.95 3.27 11.30
C LEU A 466 6.47 3.85 12.62
N ARG A 467 7.55 4.64 12.56
CA ARG A 467 8.20 5.27 13.73
C ARG A 467 7.92 6.76 13.80
N ALA A 468 7.87 7.44 12.65
CA ALA A 468 7.86 8.89 12.56
C ALA A 468 6.72 9.53 13.36
N ASP A 469 5.48 9.09 13.16
CA ASP A 469 4.32 9.70 13.82
C ASP A 469 4.42 9.62 15.35
N ASP A 470 4.71 8.44 15.92
CA ASP A 470 4.78 8.29 17.38
C ASP A 470 5.97 9.00 18.00
N ILE A 471 7.14 8.97 17.35
CA ILE A 471 8.31 9.69 17.85
C ILE A 471 8.03 11.20 17.82
N LEU A 472 7.54 11.75 16.71
CA LEU A 472 7.35 13.19 16.54
C LEU A 472 6.20 13.76 17.38
N ARG A 473 5.28 12.92 17.88
CA ARG A 473 4.25 13.32 18.85
C ARG A 473 4.84 13.78 20.19
N ASN A 474 6.06 13.37 20.53
CA ASN A 474 6.71 13.80 21.78
C ASN A 474 6.89 15.33 21.81
N ARG A 475 6.62 15.93 22.98
CA ARG A 475 6.60 17.40 23.15
C ARG A 475 7.88 18.10 22.70
N LYS A 476 9.04 17.45 22.87
CA LYS A 476 10.35 17.99 22.46
C LYS A 476 10.53 18.20 20.96
N TYR A 477 9.68 17.58 20.13
CA TYR A 477 9.77 17.62 18.66
C TYR A 477 8.66 18.43 17.99
N ARG A 478 7.87 19.22 18.74
CA ARG A 478 6.75 20.02 18.20
C ARG A 478 7.12 21.04 17.13
N GLU A 479 8.38 21.42 17.03
CA GLU A 479 8.88 22.36 16.00
C GLU A 479 9.30 21.66 14.70
N LEU A 480 9.28 20.31 14.70
CA LEU A 480 9.62 19.50 13.54
C LEU A 480 8.39 19.28 12.67
N GLY A 481 8.57 19.45 11.37
CA GLY A 481 7.66 19.00 10.32
C GLY A 481 8.12 17.67 9.73
N CYS A 482 7.18 16.96 9.12
CA CYS A 482 7.37 15.65 8.50
C CYS A 482 6.70 15.63 7.13
N ILE A 483 7.38 15.12 6.11
CA ILE A 483 6.78 14.86 4.79
C ILE A 483 7.28 13.53 4.23
N GLN A 484 6.42 12.84 3.48
CA GLN A 484 6.82 11.66 2.74
C GLN A 484 7.72 12.03 1.57
N THR A 485 8.79 11.25 1.38
CA THR A 485 9.73 11.42 0.26
C THR A 485 9.19 10.87 -1.06
N GLY A 486 8.10 10.10 -1.02
CA GLY A 486 7.53 9.38 -2.17
C GLY A 486 8.23 8.06 -2.49
N ARG A 487 9.29 7.70 -1.75
CA ARG A 487 9.94 6.39 -1.82
C ARG A 487 9.51 5.53 -0.64
N GLN A 488 9.35 4.24 -0.89
CA GLN A 488 9.11 3.23 0.13
C GLN A 488 10.45 2.59 0.54
N GLU A 489 10.53 2.16 1.78
CA GLU A 489 11.59 1.34 2.35
C GLU A 489 11.01 -0.05 2.64
N GLU A 490 11.66 -1.06 2.10
CA GLU A 490 11.37 -2.46 2.37
C GLU A 490 12.28 -2.93 3.51
N ILE A 491 11.68 -3.56 4.50
CA ILE A 491 12.37 -4.14 5.65
C ILE A 491 12.31 -5.65 5.51
N CYS A 492 13.47 -6.28 5.36
CA CYS A 492 13.62 -7.70 5.06
C CYS A 492 14.39 -8.43 6.16
N LEU A 493 14.38 -9.77 6.09
CA LEU A 493 15.33 -10.65 6.76
C LEU A 493 16.57 -10.81 5.87
N GLY A 494 17.76 -10.71 6.44
CA GLY A 494 19.02 -10.91 5.74
C GLY A 494 19.60 -12.28 6.02
N VAL A 495 20.09 -12.98 5.00
CA VAL A 495 20.83 -14.25 5.12
C VAL A 495 22.18 -14.15 4.44
N ALA A 496 23.19 -14.88 4.94
CA ALA A 496 24.52 -14.87 4.33
C ALA A 496 24.47 -15.29 2.85
N ALA A 497 25.27 -14.63 2.00
CA ALA A 497 25.36 -15.03 0.60
C ALA A 497 25.84 -16.48 0.48
N GLY A 498 25.09 -17.28 -0.28
CA GLY A 498 25.32 -18.72 -0.44
C GLY A 498 24.34 -19.60 0.36
N ASN A 499 23.64 -19.05 1.37
CA ASN A 499 22.58 -19.76 2.08
C ASN A 499 21.22 -19.63 1.34
N GLY A 500 21.16 -20.21 0.14
CA GLY A 500 19.96 -20.18 -0.69
C GLY A 500 18.80 -21.01 -0.11
N SER A 501 19.10 -22.04 0.68
CA SER A 501 18.08 -22.89 1.32
C SER A 501 17.29 -22.12 2.36
N LEU A 502 17.96 -21.48 3.32
CA LEU A 502 17.28 -20.66 4.33
C LEU A 502 16.49 -19.51 3.68
N LEU A 503 17.06 -18.85 2.66
CA LEU A 503 16.36 -17.77 1.96
C LEU A 503 15.01 -18.22 1.39
N ARG A 504 14.98 -19.39 0.74
CA ARG A 504 13.75 -19.93 0.15
C ARG A 504 12.74 -20.34 1.21
N LEU A 505 13.19 -20.90 2.35
CA LEU A 505 12.33 -21.18 3.50
C LEU A 505 11.69 -19.90 4.03
N LEU A 506 12.49 -18.86 4.29
CA LEU A 506 11.98 -17.57 4.77
C LEU A 506 10.99 -16.94 3.79
N ASN A 507 11.30 -16.91 2.49
CA ASN A 507 10.39 -16.37 1.48
C ASN A 507 9.09 -17.17 1.36
N ARG A 508 9.16 -18.49 1.56
CA ARG A 508 7.97 -19.34 1.59
C ARG A 508 7.11 -19.02 2.80
N GLY A 509 7.70 -18.93 3.99
CA GLY A 509 6.96 -18.60 5.20
C GLY A 509 6.40 -17.18 5.20
N ILE A 510 7.14 -16.18 4.69
CA ILE A 510 6.64 -14.80 4.56
C ILE A 510 5.39 -14.74 3.68
N ARG A 511 5.38 -15.44 2.55
CA ARG A 511 4.21 -15.47 1.66
C ARG A 511 3.03 -16.25 2.25
N ALA A 512 3.26 -17.07 3.29
CA ALA A 512 2.22 -17.78 4.01
C ALA A 512 1.63 -16.96 5.16
N LEU A 513 2.22 -15.81 5.50
CA LEU A 513 1.62 -14.88 6.46
C LEU A 513 0.43 -14.16 5.81
N ASP A 514 -0.61 -13.87 6.60
CA ASP A 514 -1.68 -12.98 6.15
C ASP A 514 -1.10 -11.63 5.69
N GLU A 515 -1.68 -11.03 4.65
CA GLU A 515 -1.20 -9.79 4.02
C GLU A 515 -0.93 -8.65 5.04
N ASP A 516 -1.79 -8.53 6.07
CA ASP A 516 -1.69 -7.51 7.11
C ASP A 516 -1.00 -7.98 8.41
N TYR A 517 -0.51 -9.23 8.47
CA TYR A 517 0.01 -9.82 9.70
C TYR A 517 1.13 -8.97 10.30
N ALA A 518 2.20 -8.72 9.54
CA ALA A 518 3.37 -7.99 10.02
C ALA A 518 3.03 -6.56 10.42
N LEU A 519 2.22 -5.88 9.61
CA LEU A 519 1.79 -4.51 9.89
C LEU A 519 0.95 -4.45 11.17
N SER A 520 -0.03 -5.34 11.32
CA SER A 520 -0.91 -5.39 12.50
C SER A 520 -0.14 -5.67 13.79
N ARG A 521 0.83 -6.60 13.76
CA ARG A 521 1.70 -6.92 14.91
C ARG A 521 2.62 -5.77 15.26
N SER A 522 3.18 -5.07 14.25
CA SER A 522 4.08 -3.94 14.47
C SER A 522 3.47 -2.86 15.38
N TYR A 523 2.15 -2.65 15.32
CA TYR A 523 1.48 -1.64 16.15
C TYR A 523 1.61 -1.88 17.66
N ARG A 524 1.73 -3.14 18.11
CA ARG A 524 1.87 -3.47 19.53
C ARG A 524 3.18 -2.96 20.13
N TYR A 525 4.20 -2.82 19.30
CA TYR A 525 5.56 -2.45 19.72
C TYR A 525 5.83 -0.94 19.60
N ARG A 526 4.81 -0.14 19.24
CA ARG A 526 4.94 1.32 19.09
C ARG A 526 4.70 2.09 20.39
N GLU A 527 4.13 1.47 21.42
CA GLU A 527 3.80 2.15 22.69
C GLU A 527 5.02 2.82 23.36
N GLY A 528 6.23 2.30 23.15
CA GLY A 528 7.47 2.87 23.69
C GLY A 528 8.00 4.11 22.96
N LEU A 529 7.51 4.40 21.75
CA LEU A 529 8.00 5.51 20.92
C LEU A 529 7.42 6.88 21.33
N TYR A 530 6.27 6.88 22.02
CA TYR A 530 5.61 8.07 22.51
C TYR A 530 5.47 8.03 24.03
N ALA A 531 6.05 9.02 24.73
CA ALA A 531 5.91 9.15 26.17
C ALA A 531 5.10 10.42 26.52
N TYR A 532 3.85 10.25 26.94
CA TYR A 532 3.06 11.36 27.50
C TYR A 532 3.27 11.44 29.01
N THR A 533 4.02 12.45 29.47
CA THR A 533 4.33 12.60 30.89
C THR A 533 3.32 13.50 31.61
N THR A 534 3.29 13.44 32.95
CA THR A 534 2.50 14.36 33.77
C THR A 534 2.94 15.82 33.61
N ALA A 535 4.22 16.03 33.29
CA ALA A 535 4.75 17.35 32.96
C ALA A 535 4.18 17.88 31.65
N ASP A 536 4.03 17.01 30.63
CA ASP A 536 3.39 17.37 29.37
C ASP A 536 1.91 17.72 29.56
N LEU A 537 1.19 16.93 30.38
CA LEU A 537 -0.20 17.23 30.75
C LEU A 537 -0.33 18.60 31.43
N LEU A 538 0.56 18.91 32.37
CA LEU A 538 0.56 20.21 33.03
C LEU A 538 0.86 21.34 32.04
N ALA A 539 1.86 21.16 31.19
CA ALA A 539 2.30 22.16 30.23
C ALA A 539 1.25 22.45 29.14
N ASP A 540 0.55 21.42 28.68
CA ASP A 540 -0.52 21.56 27.69
C ASP A 540 -1.80 22.17 28.29
N ASN A 541 -2.02 21.95 29.59
CA ASN A 541 -3.21 22.43 30.30
C ASN A 541 -2.90 23.56 31.29
N LEU A 542 -1.83 24.33 31.07
CA LEU A 542 -1.45 25.46 31.92
C LEU A 542 -2.62 26.43 32.14
N GLY A 543 -3.41 26.69 31.10
CA GLY A 543 -4.60 27.55 31.19
C GLY A 543 -5.69 26.99 32.13
N LEU A 544 -5.99 25.70 32.02
CA LEU A 544 -6.94 25.01 32.90
C LEU A 544 -6.41 24.95 34.33
N PHE A 545 -5.11 24.68 34.50
CA PHE A 545 -4.44 24.65 35.79
C PHE A 545 -4.54 26.00 36.50
N TRP A 546 -4.23 27.10 35.81
CA TRP A 546 -4.41 28.45 36.33
C TRP A 546 -5.88 28.79 36.60
N ALA A 547 -6.81 28.34 35.75
CA ALA A 547 -8.24 28.54 35.96
C ALA A 547 -8.74 27.86 37.24
N VAL A 548 -8.28 26.63 37.54
CA VAL A 548 -8.59 25.91 38.77
C VAL A 548 -8.02 26.64 39.99
N ILE A 549 -6.76 27.08 39.93
CA ILE A 549 -6.14 27.87 41.01
C ILE A 549 -6.93 29.15 41.27
N LEU A 550 -7.25 29.92 40.22
CA LEU A 550 -8.04 31.15 40.34
C LEU A 550 -9.44 30.87 40.88
N GLY A 551 -10.06 29.75 40.49
CA GLY A 551 -11.34 29.30 41.03
C GLY A 551 -11.28 29.02 42.53
N ILE A 552 -10.25 28.32 43.00
CA ILE A 552 -10.02 28.06 44.44
C ILE A 552 -9.81 29.37 45.20
N PHE A 553 -8.98 30.27 44.67
CA PHE A 553 -8.78 31.61 45.26
C PHE A 553 -10.08 32.42 45.33
N ALA A 554 -10.89 32.39 44.27
CA ALA A 554 -12.18 33.07 44.25
C ALA A 554 -13.14 32.49 45.31
N ILE A 555 -13.15 31.17 45.51
CA ILE A 555 -13.93 30.50 46.57
C ILE A 555 -13.45 30.92 47.96
N ILE A 556 -12.13 30.93 48.21
CA ILE A 556 -11.54 31.35 49.48
C ILE A 556 -11.89 32.82 49.78
N ILE A 557 -11.72 33.71 48.80
CA ILE A 557 -12.08 35.12 48.92
C ILE A 557 -13.57 35.27 49.20
N PHE A 558 -14.43 34.52 48.50
CA PHE A 558 -15.87 34.52 48.73
C PHE A 558 -16.21 34.13 50.18
N PHE A 559 -15.60 33.09 50.74
CA PHE A 559 -15.80 32.70 52.13
C PHE A 559 -15.35 33.79 53.10
N HIS A 560 -14.17 34.38 52.91
CA HIS A 560 -13.69 35.48 53.75
C HIS A 560 -14.59 36.73 53.70
N VAL A 561 -15.07 37.11 52.51
CA VAL A 561 -15.98 38.24 52.33
C VAL A 561 -17.33 37.95 52.99
N ARG A 562 -17.86 36.74 52.81
CA ARG A 562 -19.12 36.30 53.43
C ARG A 562 -19.02 36.34 54.96
N ASP A 563 -17.93 35.87 55.52
CA ASP A 563 -17.75 35.81 56.97
C ASP A 563 -17.55 37.22 57.55
N LYS A 564 -16.79 38.10 56.89
CA LYS A 564 -16.72 39.54 57.25
C LYS A 564 -18.09 40.22 57.18
N TYR A 565 -18.89 39.93 56.15
CA TYR A 565 -20.23 40.49 56.02
C TYR A 565 -21.18 39.99 57.13
N ARG A 566 -21.14 38.68 57.46
CA ARG A 566 -21.88 38.11 58.59
C ARG A 566 -21.48 38.74 59.92
N LEU A 567 -20.18 38.94 60.15
CA LEU A 567 -19.66 39.57 61.35
C LEU A 567 -20.12 41.02 61.49
N ARG A 568 -20.01 41.82 60.41
CA ARG A 568 -20.53 43.19 60.38
C ARG A 568 -22.04 43.26 60.63
N LYS A 569 -22.81 42.33 60.05
CA LYS A 569 -24.26 42.28 60.26
C LYS A 569 -24.61 41.94 61.72
N ARG A 570 -23.84 41.04 62.37
CA ARG A 570 -23.98 40.75 63.80
C ARG A 570 -23.64 41.95 64.67
N LEU A 571 -22.55 42.65 64.36
CA LEU A 571 -22.16 43.88 65.07
C LEU A 571 -23.23 44.98 64.95
N LEU A 572 -23.78 45.20 63.75
CA LEU A 572 -24.86 46.16 63.54
C LEU A 572 -26.17 45.74 64.24
N MET A 573 -26.48 44.45 64.31
CA MET A 573 -27.62 43.96 65.10
C MET A 573 -27.40 44.11 66.61
N LEU A 574 -26.17 43.90 67.09
CA LEU A 574 -25.79 44.13 68.49
C LEU A 574 -25.83 45.61 68.84
N GLU A 575 -25.39 46.50 67.95
CA GLU A 575 -25.50 47.96 68.11
C GLU A 575 -26.97 48.41 68.08
N ALA A 576 -27.79 47.86 67.20
CA ALA A 576 -29.24 48.13 67.16
C ALA A 576 -29.95 47.60 68.42
N ALA A 577 -29.56 46.42 68.92
CA ALA A 577 -30.05 45.87 70.18
C ALA A 577 -29.59 46.69 71.39
N ALA A 578 -28.32 47.13 71.41
CA ALA A 578 -27.75 47.99 72.43
C ALA A 578 -28.33 49.42 72.42
N GLY A 579 -28.78 49.91 71.26
CA GLY A 579 -29.54 51.15 71.13
C GLY A 579 -30.97 51.07 71.67
N SER A 580 -31.47 49.85 71.91
CA SER A 580 -32.85 49.59 72.39
C SER A 580 -32.94 49.13 73.85
N GLY A 581 -31.82 48.88 74.54
CA GLY A 581 -31.77 48.39 75.92
C GLY A 581 -30.90 49.25 76.83
N SER A 582 -31.52 49.96 77.77
CA SER A 582 -30.85 50.68 78.85
C SER A 582 -30.54 49.75 80.03
N GLY A 583 -29.26 49.49 80.36
CA GLY A 583 -28.91 48.78 81.60
C GLY A 583 -27.43 48.39 81.79
N PRO A 584 -26.97 48.17 83.04
CA PRO A 584 -25.57 48.22 83.48
C PRO A 584 -24.75 46.93 83.27
N GLU A 585 -25.12 46.03 82.36
CA GLU A 585 -24.34 44.82 82.00
C GLU A 585 -23.20 45.10 80.99
N ARG A 586 -22.95 46.38 80.73
CA ARG A 586 -22.12 46.88 79.63
C ARG A 586 -20.61 46.71 79.84
N THR A 587 -20.15 46.49 81.07
CA THR A 587 -18.71 46.44 81.38
C THR A 587 -18.12 45.03 81.34
N GLU A 588 -18.86 43.99 81.73
CA GLU A 588 -18.33 42.60 81.73
C GLU A 588 -18.33 41.95 80.34
N ALA A 589 -19.30 42.26 79.48
CA ALA A 589 -19.38 41.64 78.14
C ALA A 589 -18.32 42.19 77.16
N ILE A 590 -17.95 43.47 77.30
CA ILE A 590 -16.94 44.11 76.43
C ILE A 590 -15.53 43.64 76.79
N GLU A 591 -15.26 43.33 78.07
CA GLU A 591 -13.95 42.86 78.53
C GLU A 591 -13.70 41.39 78.11
N ASN A 592 -14.71 40.51 78.26
CA ASN A 592 -14.61 39.11 77.83
C ASN A 592 -14.49 38.94 76.31
N GLN A 593 -15.18 39.76 75.49
CA GLN A 593 -15.06 39.65 74.02
C GLN A 593 -13.76 40.23 73.46
N ARG A 594 -13.09 41.13 74.18
CA ARG A 594 -11.76 41.63 73.79
C ARG A 594 -10.69 40.55 73.97
N GLU A 595 -10.85 39.68 74.97
CA GLU A 595 -9.97 38.52 75.20
C GLU A 595 -10.21 37.38 74.21
N GLU A 596 -11.45 37.13 73.78
CA GLU A 596 -11.73 36.13 72.72
C GLU A 596 -11.26 36.61 71.33
N SER A 597 -11.41 37.90 71.01
CA SER A 597 -10.94 38.45 69.73
C SER A 597 -9.42 38.38 69.58
N GLN A 598 -8.67 38.50 70.70
CA GLN A 598 -7.21 38.32 70.72
C GLN A 598 -6.77 36.85 70.66
N ARG A 599 -7.67 35.89 70.94
CA ARG A 599 -7.39 34.46 70.80
C ARG A 599 -7.66 33.93 69.39
N GLU A 600 -8.56 34.53 68.63
CA GLU A 600 -8.87 34.12 67.25
C GLU A 600 -7.92 34.73 66.19
N GLU A 601 -7.11 35.73 66.54
CA GLU A 601 -6.14 36.39 65.64
C GLU A 601 -4.71 35.79 65.67
N ASN A 602 -4.46 34.74 66.48
CA ASN A 602 -3.18 34.03 66.61
C ASN A 602 -3.19 32.64 65.94
#